data_AF-A0A6I4RBS2-F1
#
_entry.id   AF-A0A6I4RBS2-F1
#
_cell.length_a   1.000
_cell.length_b   1.000
_cell.length_c   1.000
_cell.angle_alpha   90.00
_cell.angle_beta   90.00
_cell.angle_gamma   90.00
#
_symmetry.space_group_name_H-M   'P 1'
#
loop_
_entity.id
_entity.type
_entity.pdbx_description
1 polymer ?
#
loop_
_entity_poly.entity_id
_entity_poly.type
_entity_poly.pdbx_seq_one_letter_code
_entity_poly.pdbx_strand_id
1 'polypeptide(L)'
;MKKRMISPKSLKNLSQSNTEINQLTRESIETALLFLLEKKELKHISISELVKKAGVSRNAFYRNYKSKEEILELAYAKTSQNLMDKWQQLQKKVQEEGIQQSFTDFLQQQKGKVEDTKTFSNISQWIKDKTNQLNNR
;
A
#
# COMPACT_ATOMS: atom_id res chain seq x y z
N MET A 1 -4.94 -41.32 27.35
CA MET A 1 -3.89 -40.66 26.55
C MET A 1 -3.31 -39.48 27.34
N LYS A 2 -1.98 -39.41 27.55
CA LYS A 2 -1.35 -38.26 28.24
C LYS A 2 -1.41 -37.02 27.34
N LYS A 3 -2.01 -35.93 27.81
CA LYS A 3 -2.03 -34.63 27.14
C LYS A 3 -0.58 -34.11 27.06
N ARG A 4 -0.03 -33.98 25.85
CA ARG A 4 1.29 -33.37 25.67
C ARG A 4 1.18 -31.90 26.06
N MET A 5 1.92 -31.48 27.09
CA MET A 5 1.99 -30.07 27.49
C MET A 5 3.01 -29.36 26.59
N ILE A 6 2.52 -28.47 25.73
CA ILE A 6 3.36 -27.63 24.87
C ILE A 6 3.81 -26.43 25.71
N SER A 7 5.10 -26.09 25.62
CA SER A 7 5.62 -24.93 26.36
C SER A 7 5.00 -23.62 25.87
N PRO A 8 4.80 -22.61 26.73
CA PRO A 8 4.27 -21.30 26.30
C PRO A 8 5.11 -20.64 25.20
N LYS A 9 6.45 -20.81 25.25
CA LYS A 9 7.37 -20.30 24.24
C LYS A 9 7.16 -20.97 22.88
N SER A 10 6.96 -22.28 22.87
CA SER A 10 6.67 -23.04 21.65
C SER A 10 5.32 -22.63 21.05
N LEU A 11 4.30 -22.41 21.89
CA LEU A 11 2.99 -21.91 21.43
C LEU A 11 3.11 -20.53 20.77
N LYS A 12 3.88 -19.61 21.39
CA LYS A 12 4.14 -18.29 20.82
C LYS A 12 4.81 -18.37 19.44
N ASN A 13 5.86 -19.18 19.32
CA ASN A 13 6.59 -19.36 18.05
C ASN A 13 5.69 -19.94 16.95
N LEU A 14 4.85 -20.93 17.29
CA LEU A 14 3.89 -21.51 16.35
C LEU A 14 2.87 -20.48 15.86
N SER A 15 2.34 -19.66 16.76
CA SER A 15 1.41 -18.58 16.41
C SER A 15 2.06 -17.59 15.45
N GLN A 16 3.28 -17.14 15.75
CA GLN A 16 4.02 -16.22 14.91
C GLN A 16 4.30 -16.80 13.52
N SER A 17 4.78 -18.05 13.46
CA SER A 17 5.04 -18.73 12.18
C SER A 17 3.77 -18.86 11.34
N ASN A 18 2.63 -19.16 11.95
CA ASN A 18 1.35 -19.21 11.24
C ASN A 18 0.95 -17.84 10.67
N THR A 19 1.16 -16.76 11.43
CA THR A 19 0.92 -15.39 10.95
C THR A 19 1.80 -15.04 9.75
N GLU A 20 3.09 -15.37 9.83
CA GLU A 20 4.06 -15.14 8.74
C GLU A 20 3.69 -15.94 7.48
N ILE A 21 3.34 -17.23 7.63
CA ILE A 21 2.90 -18.08 6.51
C ILE A 21 1.63 -17.54 5.88
N ASN A 22 0.66 -17.08 6.68
CA ASN A 22 -0.56 -16.48 6.17
C ASN A 22 -0.26 -15.19 5.38
N GLN A 23 0.63 -14.35 5.89
CA GLN A 23 1.04 -13.11 5.22
C GLN A 23 1.71 -13.42 3.87
N LEU A 24 2.67 -14.35 3.84
CA LEU A 24 3.34 -14.76 2.61
C LEU A 24 2.36 -15.36 1.58
N THR A 25 1.40 -16.15 2.06
CA THR A 25 0.35 -16.73 1.21
C THR A 25 -0.48 -15.63 0.55
N ARG A 26 -0.89 -14.61 1.32
CA ARG A 26 -1.65 -13.46 0.82
C ARG A 26 -0.86 -12.68 -0.23
N GLU A 27 0.38 -12.34 0.07
CA GLU A 27 1.26 -11.60 -0.85
C GLU A 27 1.48 -12.36 -2.17
N SER A 28 1.64 -13.68 -2.09
CA SER A 28 1.78 -14.54 -3.28
C SER A 28 0.51 -14.54 -4.14
N ILE A 29 -0.66 -14.62 -3.51
CA ILE A 29 -1.96 -14.56 -4.21
C ILE A 29 -2.18 -13.18 -4.85
N GLU A 30 -1.95 -12.10 -4.09
CA GLU A 30 -2.13 -10.72 -4.56
C GLU A 30 -1.21 -10.42 -5.75
N THR A 31 0.07 -10.80 -5.66
CA THR A 31 1.05 -10.61 -6.74
C THR A 31 0.68 -11.43 -7.99
N ALA A 32 0.24 -12.67 -7.81
CA ALA A 32 -0.21 -13.51 -8.92
C ALA A 32 -1.44 -12.94 -9.62
N LEU A 33 -2.37 -12.35 -8.87
CA LEU A 33 -3.55 -11.71 -9.43
C LEU A 33 -3.17 -10.51 -10.28
N LEU A 34 -2.29 -9.64 -9.79
CA LEU A 34 -1.77 -8.48 -10.55
C LEU A 34 -1.14 -8.93 -11.87
N PHE A 35 -0.27 -9.93 -11.83
CA PHE A 35 0.38 -10.47 -13.03
C PHE A 35 -0.63 -11.05 -14.05
N LEU A 36 -1.74 -11.64 -13.59
CA LEU A 36 -2.77 -12.16 -14.48
C LEU A 36 -3.64 -11.04 -15.06
N LEU A 37 -3.90 -9.99 -14.27
CA LEU A 37 -4.66 -8.80 -14.68
C LEU A 37 -3.95 -7.99 -15.76
N GLU A 38 -2.61 -8.01 -15.79
CA GLU A 38 -1.83 -7.45 -16.92
C GLU A 38 -2.17 -8.11 -18.27
N LYS A 39 -2.74 -9.32 -18.25
CA LYS A 39 -2.92 -10.16 -19.44
C LYS A 39 -4.37 -10.35 -19.84
N LYS A 40 -5.31 -10.25 -18.90
CA LYS A 40 -6.73 -10.50 -19.14
C LYS A 40 -7.62 -9.89 -18.05
N GLU A 41 -8.88 -9.69 -18.41
CA GLU A 41 -9.90 -9.21 -17.48
C GLU A 41 -10.12 -10.18 -16.31
N LEU A 42 -10.45 -9.62 -15.14
CA LEU A 42 -10.69 -10.37 -13.90
C LEU A 42 -11.70 -11.52 -14.08
N LYS A 43 -12.79 -11.29 -14.83
CA LYS A 43 -13.85 -12.29 -15.07
C LYS A 43 -13.34 -13.56 -15.77
N HIS A 44 -12.23 -13.46 -16.48
CA HIS A 44 -11.59 -14.58 -17.19
C HIS A 44 -10.48 -15.26 -16.40
N ILE A 45 -10.19 -14.79 -15.18
CA ILE A 45 -9.22 -15.42 -14.27
C ILE A 45 -9.96 -16.41 -13.37
N SER A 46 -9.63 -17.70 -13.48
CA SER A 46 -10.18 -18.70 -12.56
C SER A 46 -9.38 -18.78 -11.26
N ILE A 47 -10.01 -19.20 -10.16
CA ILE A 47 -9.29 -19.47 -8.91
C ILE A 47 -8.19 -20.52 -9.13
N SER A 48 -8.45 -21.54 -9.93
CA SER A 48 -7.47 -22.59 -10.27
C SER A 48 -6.20 -22.04 -10.89
N GLU A 49 -6.36 -21.12 -11.83
CA GLU A 49 -5.24 -20.47 -12.52
C GLU A 49 -4.50 -19.54 -11.58
N LEU A 50 -5.24 -18.73 -10.81
CA LEU A 50 -4.68 -17.82 -9.82
C LEU A 50 -3.81 -18.56 -8.81
N VAL A 51 -4.33 -19.62 -8.17
CA VAL A 51 -3.58 -20.36 -7.16
C VAL A 51 -2.41 -21.15 -7.76
N LYS A 52 -2.54 -21.61 -9.01
CA LYS A 52 -1.44 -22.23 -9.76
C LYS A 52 -0.31 -21.21 -10.00
N LYS A 53 -0.65 -19.97 -10.37
CA LYS A 53 0.33 -18.90 -10.57
C LYS A 53 0.97 -18.45 -9.25
N ALA A 54 0.19 -18.41 -8.16
CA ALA A 54 0.65 -18.04 -6.84
C ALA A 54 1.48 -19.13 -6.12
N GLY A 55 1.45 -20.38 -6.61
CA GLY A 55 2.14 -21.49 -5.95
C GLY A 55 1.49 -21.94 -4.64
N VAL A 56 0.17 -21.78 -4.51
CA VAL A 56 -0.58 -22.12 -3.29
C VAL A 56 -1.74 -23.09 -3.59
N SER A 57 -2.29 -23.73 -2.56
CA SER A 57 -3.48 -24.56 -2.73
C SER A 57 -4.77 -23.73 -2.79
N ARG A 58 -5.83 -24.27 -3.40
CA ARG A 58 -7.18 -23.66 -3.32
C ARG A 58 -7.66 -23.49 -1.88
N ASN A 59 -7.35 -24.43 -0.99
CA ASN A 59 -7.68 -24.31 0.43
C ASN A 59 -6.95 -23.13 1.08
N ALA A 60 -5.68 -22.89 0.72
CA ALA A 60 -4.94 -21.73 1.20
C ALA A 60 -5.56 -20.42 0.70
N PHE A 61 -6.03 -20.39 -0.55
CA PHE A 61 -6.81 -19.27 -1.07
C PHE A 61 -8.07 -19.03 -0.24
N TYR A 62 -8.92 -20.04 -0.08
CA TYR A 62 -10.21 -19.90 0.61
C TYR A 62 -10.11 -19.64 2.12
N ARG A 63 -8.94 -19.90 2.74
CA ARG A 63 -8.66 -19.46 4.12
C ARG A 63 -8.39 -17.96 4.22
N ASN A 64 -7.96 -17.32 3.13
CA ASN A 64 -7.58 -15.91 3.10
C ASN A 64 -8.60 -15.02 2.38
N TYR A 65 -9.27 -15.54 1.35
CA TYR A 65 -10.21 -14.80 0.52
C TYR A 65 -11.41 -15.68 0.12
N LYS A 66 -12.60 -15.08 0.10
CA LYS A 66 -13.85 -15.67 -0.35
C LYS A 66 -13.95 -15.69 -1.88
N SER A 67 -13.35 -14.70 -2.54
CA SER A 67 -13.39 -14.53 -3.99
C SER A 67 -12.15 -13.78 -4.51
N LYS A 68 -11.96 -13.75 -5.84
CA LYS A 68 -10.85 -12.99 -6.46
C LYS A 68 -11.16 -11.49 -6.50
N GLU A 69 -12.45 -11.13 -6.43
CA GLU A 69 -12.96 -9.77 -6.34
C GLU A 69 -12.62 -9.16 -4.96
N GLU A 70 -12.78 -9.92 -3.87
CA GLU A 70 -12.47 -9.47 -2.50
C GLU A 70 -11.00 -9.00 -2.36
N ILE A 71 -10.08 -9.62 -3.12
CA ILE A 71 -8.67 -9.20 -3.14
C ILE A 71 -8.55 -7.74 -3.57
N LEU A 72 -9.25 -7.35 -4.64
CA LEU A 72 -9.21 -5.99 -5.17
C LEU A 72 -9.97 -5.02 -4.26
N GLU A 73 -11.10 -5.44 -3.69
CA GLU A 73 -11.87 -4.63 -2.74
C GLU A 73 -11.03 -4.27 -1.50
N LEU A 74 -10.33 -5.24 -0.92
CA LEU A 74 -9.43 -5.02 0.20
C LEU A 74 -8.23 -4.16 -0.17
N ALA A 75 -7.62 -4.39 -1.34
CA ALA A 75 -6.51 -3.58 -1.83
C ALA A 75 -6.94 -2.12 -2.06
N TYR A 76 -8.13 -1.91 -2.64
CA TYR A 76 -8.70 -0.60 -2.87
C TYR A 76 -9.00 0.11 -1.55
N ALA A 77 -9.65 -0.56 -0.60
CA ALA A 77 -9.95 0.02 0.71
C ALA A 77 -8.66 0.45 1.44
N LYS A 78 -7.65 -0.43 1.47
CA LYS A 78 -6.34 -0.14 2.08
C LYS A 78 -5.65 1.06 1.41
N THR A 79 -5.65 1.09 0.08
CA THR A 79 -4.98 2.17 -0.68
C THR A 79 -5.71 3.49 -0.51
N SER A 80 -7.04 3.47 -0.53
CA SER A 80 -7.88 4.66 -0.36
C SER A 80 -7.73 5.27 1.03
N GLN A 81 -7.69 4.45 2.08
CA GLN A 81 -7.44 4.91 3.45
C GLN A 81 -6.04 5.54 3.56
N ASN A 82 -5.00 4.85 3.09
CA ASN A 82 -3.64 5.39 3.11
C ASN A 82 -3.51 6.71 2.35
N LEU A 83 -4.24 6.84 1.24
CA LEU A 83 -4.27 8.07 0.46
C LEU A 83 -4.99 9.18 1.23
N MET A 84 -6.14 8.88 1.83
CA MET A 84 -6.89 9.82 2.67
C MET A 84 -6.05 10.32 3.85
N ASP A 85 -5.34 9.43 4.54
CA ASP A 85 -4.47 9.78 5.67
C ASP A 85 -3.36 10.73 5.23
N LYS A 86 -2.74 10.46 4.07
CA LYS A 86 -1.73 11.36 3.48
C LYS A 86 -2.33 12.72 3.12
N TRP A 87 -3.53 12.75 2.54
CA TRP A 87 -4.22 14.01 2.24
C TRP A 87 -4.51 14.82 3.50
N GLN A 88 -4.99 14.17 4.57
CA GLN A 88 -5.25 14.82 5.85
C GLN A 88 -3.97 15.37 6.48
N GLN A 89 -2.87 14.61 6.43
CA GLN A 89 -1.57 15.06 6.91
C GLN A 89 -1.06 16.28 6.13
N LEU A 90 -1.21 16.28 4.80
CA LEU A 90 -0.84 17.41 3.97
C LEU A 90 -1.69 18.64 4.28
N GLN A 91 -3.00 18.48 4.40
CA GLN A 91 -3.91 19.57 4.76
C GLN A 91 -3.54 20.18 6.12
N LYS A 92 -3.21 19.33 7.11
CA LYS A 92 -2.76 19.79 8.43
C LYS A 92 -1.48 20.61 8.33
N LYS A 93 -0.47 20.13 7.60
CA LYS A 93 0.78 20.87 7.39
C LYS A 93 0.52 22.22 6.75
N VAL A 94 -0.31 22.27 5.70
CA VAL A 94 -0.66 23.53 5.00
C VAL A 94 -1.29 24.54 5.96
N GLN A 95 -2.10 24.07 6.92
CA GLN A 95 -2.72 24.92 7.93
C GLN A 95 -1.72 25.41 9.01
N GLU A 96 -0.75 24.59 9.40
CA GLU A 96 0.21 24.88 10.47
C GLU A 96 1.42 25.70 9.98
N GLU A 97 1.92 25.42 8.78
CA GLU A 97 3.19 25.96 8.26
C GLU A 97 2.99 26.86 7.04
N GLY A 98 1.75 26.98 6.55
CA GLY A 98 1.41 27.71 5.33
C GLY A 98 1.79 26.95 4.05
N ILE A 99 1.16 27.34 2.93
CA ILE A 99 1.30 26.67 1.63
C ILE A 99 2.78 26.56 1.18
N GLN A 100 3.61 27.55 1.50
CA GLN A 100 5.01 27.60 1.08
C GLN A 100 5.86 26.46 1.67
N GLN A 101 5.83 26.31 3.00
CA GLN A 101 6.69 25.34 3.68
C GLN A 101 6.16 23.93 3.45
N SER A 102 4.84 23.73 3.53
CA SER A 102 4.25 22.41 3.30
C SER A 102 4.44 21.89 1.88
N PHE A 103 4.43 22.78 0.87
CA PHE A 103 4.72 22.38 -0.50
C PHE A 103 6.21 22.08 -0.69
N THR A 104 7.11 22.85 -0.08
CA THR A 104 8.56 22.59 -0.13
C THR A 104 8.90 21.23 0.51
N ASP A 105 8.34 20.94 1.68
CA ASP A 105 8.49 19.68 2.38
C ASP A 105 7.89 18.50 1.61
N PHE A 106 6.73 18.70 1.01
CA PHE A 106 6.11 17.70 0.14
C PHE A 106 7.02 17.37 -1.05
N LEU A 107 7.53 18.38 -1.75
CA LEU A 107 8.45 18.17 -2.86
C LEU A 107 9.75 17.49 -2.43
N GLN A 108 10.30 17.87 -1.28
CA GLN A 108 11.47 17.23 -0.70
C GLN A 108 11.20 15.77 -0.36
N GLN A 109 10.00 15.44 0.13
CA GLN A 109 9.55 14.07 0.37
C GLN A 109 9.40 13.25 -0.93
N GLN A 110 9.07 13.89 -2.06
CA GLN A 110 8.96 13.22 -3.37
C GLN A 110 10.28 13.10 -4.14
N LYS A 111 11.38 13.71 -3.69
CA LYS A 111 12.67 13.73 -4.40
C LYS A 111 13.24 12.35 -4.76
N GLY A 112 12.91 11.29 -4.03
CA GLY A 112 13.34 9.92 -4.35
C GLY A 112 12.66 9.28 -5.56
N LYS A 113 11.64 9.93 -6.17
CA LYS A 113 10.89 9.40 -7.32
C LYS A 113 10.97 10.28 -8.57
N VAL A 114 11.57 11.47 -8.49
CA VAL A 114 11.63 12.40 -9.62
C VAL A 114 13.04 12.97 -9.73
N GLU A 115 13.89 12.23 -10.44
CA GLU A 115 15.18 12.70 -10.92
C GLU A 115 14.93 13.57 -12.18
N ASP A 116 14.75 14.89 -12.00
CA ASP A 116 15.54 15.91 -12.72
C ASP A 116 15.20 17.36 -12.34
N THR A 117 16.25 18.18 -12.31
CA THR A 117 16.49 19.24 -11.31
C THR A 117 16.29 20.69 -11.79
N LYS A 118 15.48 20.97 -12.82
CA LYS A 118 15.15 22.35 -13.24
C LYS A 118 13.67 22.72 -13.05
N THR A 119 12.77 21.77 -13.31
CA THR A 119 11.33 22.00 -13.15
C THR A 119 10.97 22.27 -11.69
N PHE A 120 11.59 21.56 -10.74
CA PHE A 120 11.34 21.75 -9.32
C PHE A 120 11.83 23.10 -8.78
N SER A 121 13.00 23.57 -9.22
CA SER A 121 13.47 24.90 -8.80
C SER A 121 12.56 25.99 -9.37
N ASN A 122 12.13 25.85 -10.62
CA ASN A 122 11.27 26.83 -11.28
C ASN A 122 9.88 26.91 -10.65
N ILE A 123 9.27 25.77 -10.29
CA ILE A 123 7.98 25.75 -9.59
C ILE A 123 8.11 26.34 -8.19
N SER A 124 9.15 25.97 -7.43
CA SER A 124 9.40 26.55 -6.10
C SER A 124 9.58 28.06 -6.17
N GLN A 125 10.35 28.54 -7.16
CA GLN A 125 10.58 29.97 -7.37
C GLN A 125 9.28 30.70 -7.76
N TRP A 126 8.50 30.16 -8.69
CA TRP A 126 7.21 30.74 -9.09
C TRP A 126 6.22 30.85 -7.91
N ILE A 127 6.18 29.84 -7.04
CA ILE A 127 5.34 29.89 -5.84
C ILE A 127 5.79 31.01 -4.91
N LYS A 128 7.11 31.13 -4.65
CA LYS A 128 7.67 32.22 -3.83
C LYS A 128 7.29 33.59 -4.35
N ASP A 129 7.44 33.81 -5.65
CA ASP A 129 7.14 35.09 -6.28
C ASP A 129 5.65 35.45 -6.14
N LYS A 130 4.77 34.46 -6.27
CA LYS A 130 3.32 34.66 -6.20
C LYS A 130 2.78 34.88 -4.79
N THR A 131 3.42 34.30 -3.77
CA THR A 131 3.03 34.53 -2.37
C THR A 131 3.53 35.89 -1.85
N ASN A 132 4.71 36.34 -2.27
CA ASN A 132 5.22 37.67 -1.94
C ASN A 132 4.36 38.80 -2.53
N GLN A 133 3.70 38.58 -3.67
CA GLN A 133 2.75 39.53 -4.25
C GLN A 133 1.43 39.64 -3.46
N LEU A 134 1.06 38.61 -2.68
CA LEU A 134 -0.18 38.60 -1.88
C LEU A 134 0.00 39.24 -0.50
N ASN A 135 1.21 39.21 0.07
CA ASN A 135 1.51 39.78 1.40
C ASN A 135 1.93 41.26 1.36
N ASN A 136 2.09 41.86 0.18
CA ASN A 136 2.47 43.27 -0.04
C ASN A 136 1.28 44.12 -0.57
N ARG A 137 0.05 43.72 -0.26
CA ARG A 137 -1.18 44.50 -0.38
C ARG A 137 -1.89 44.53 0.96
#